data_AF-W4V2Y5-F1
#
_entry.id   AF-W4V2Y5-F1
#
_cell.length_a   1.000
_cell.length_b   1.000
_cell.length_c   1.000
_cell.angle_alpha   90.00
_cell.angle_beta   90.00
_cell.angle_gamma   90.00
#
_symmetry.space_group_name_H-M   'P 1'
#
loop_
_entity.id
_entity.type
_entity.pdbx_description
1 polymer ?
#
loop_
_entity_poly.entity_id
_entity_poly.type
_entity_poly.pdbx_seq_one_letter_code
_entity_poly.pdbx_strand_id
1 'polypeptide(L)'
;MRSKEDFYSVVQEIRSILKDPENLKCSCPKVKCEWHGKCQECVALHIYYKDHVPNCFQQFINDKIKAIAQIGELIVHEKEKTPSEYWDYVREQDEKAKE
;
A
#
# COMPACT_ATOMS: atom_id res chain seq x y z
N MET A 1 26.05 15.92 -1.87
CA MET A 1 24.78 16.64 -2.01
C MET A 1 24.45 16.69 -3.49
N ARG A 2 23.23 16.34 -3.93
CA ARG A 2 22.89 16.37 -5.37
C ARG A 2 22.88 17.81 -5.88
N SER A 3 23.30 18.06 -7.12
CA SER A 3 23.15 19.38 -7.75
C SER A 3 21.68 19.63 -8.12
N LYS A 4 21.33 20.89 -8.42
CA LYS A 4 19.96 21.23 -8.88
C LYS A 4 19.67 20.60 -10.25
N GLU A 5 20.70 20.48 -11.09
CA GLU A 5 20.64 19.83 -12.40
C GLU A 5 20.37 18.33 -12.25
N ASP A 6 21.07 17.65 -11.33
CA ASP A 6 20.83 16.23 -11.05
C ASP A 6 19.40 16.00 -10.54
N PHE A 7 18.93 16.85 -9.63
CA PHE A 7 17.57 16.75 -9.10
C PHE A 7 16.52 16.94 -10.20
N TYR A 8 16.74 17.88 -11.12
CA TYR A 8 15.86 18.09 -12.26
C TYR A 8 15.77 16.85 -13.17
N SER A 9 16.91 16.22 -13.47
CA SER A 9 16.95 14.97 -14.25
C SER A 9 16.19 13.83 -13.57
N VAL A 10 16.32 13.69 -12.24
CA VAL A 10 15.54 12.71 -11.46
C VAL A 10 14.04 13.00 -11.56
N VAL A 11 13.63 14.26 -11.47
CA VAL A 11 12.21 14.63 -11.61
C VAL A 11 11.67 14.33 -13.01
N GLN A 12 12.49 14.51 -14.05
CA GLN A 12 12.13 14.13 -15.42
C GLN A 12 11.89 12.61 -15.54
N GLU A 13 12.77 11.80 -14.95
CA GLU A 13 12.62 10.35 -14.90
C GLU A 13 11.35 9.93 -14.16
N ILE A 14 11.09 10.51 -12.97
CA ILE A 14 9.86 10.25 -12.20
C ILE A 14 8.62 10.56 -13.05
N ARG A 15 8.60 11.70 -13.75
CA ARG A 15 7.49 12.06 -14.65
C ARG A 15 7.33 11.06 -15.79
N SER A 16 8.42 10.48 -16.30
CA SER A 16 8.35 9.44 -17.33
C SER A 16 7.73 8.15 -16.78
N ILE A 17 8.13 7.73 -15.57
CA ILE A 17 7.58 6.54 -14.91
C ILE A 17 6.07 6.70 -14.69
N LEU A 18 5.64 7.88 -14.23
CA LEU A 18 4.22 8.18 -13.94
C LEU A 18 3.33 8.28 -15.19
N LYS A 19 3.88 8.35 -16.41
CA LYS A 19 3.10 8.33 -17.65
C LYS A 19 2.55 6.96 -17.99
N ASP A 20 3.15 5.90 -17.46
CA ASP A 20 2.68 4.53 -17.67
C ASP A 20 1.53 4.21 -16.69
N PRO A 21 0.30 3.95 -17.17
CA PRO A 21 -0.83 3.62 -16.32
C PRO A 21 -0.63 2.36 -15.47
N GLU A 22 0.22 1.43 -15.90
CA GLU A 22 0.53 0.22 -15.12
C GLU A 22 1.20 0.57 -13.80
N ASN A 23 2.07 1.60 -13.80
CA ASN A 23 2.75 2.09 -12.60
C ASN A 23 1.80 2.80 -11.62
N LEU A 24 0.59 3.15 -12.05
CA LEU A 24 -0.44 3.80 -11.22
C LEU A 24 -1.42 2.82 -10.61
N LYS A 25 -1.37 1.53 -11.00
CA LYS A 25 -2.26 0.51 -10.44
C LYS A 25 -1.97 0.27 -8.96
N CYS A 26 -3.04 0.10 -8.19
CA CYS A 26 -2.94 -0.20 -6.78
C CYS A 26 -2.36 -1.61 -6.58
N SER A 27 -1.18 -1.73 -5.98
CA SER A 27 -0.53 -3.02 -5.67
C SER A 27 -1.07 -3.71 -4.42
N CYS A 28 -2.17 -3.22 -3.84
CA CYS A 28 -2.72 -3.74 -2.60
C CYS A 28 -3.13 -5.21 -2.74
N PRO A 29 -2.66 -6.12 -1.86
CA PRO A 29 -3.14 -7.50 -1.85
C PRO A 29 -4.59 -7.63 -1.37
N LYS A 30 -5.17 -6.59 -0.77
CA LYS A 30 -6.57 -6.55 -0.29
C LYS A 30 -7.52 -5.99 -1.35
N VAL A 31 -7.73 -6.75 -2.42
CA VAL A 31 -8.55 -6.33 -3.58
C VAL A 31 -10.05 -6.22 -3.28
N LYS A 32 -10.56 -6.95 -2.28
CA LYS A 32 -11.97 -6.89 -1.83
C LYS A 32 -12.28 -5.72 -0.88
N CYS A 33 -11.26 -4.95 -0.48
CA CYS A 33 -11.42 -3.78 0.38
C CYS A 33 -12.19 -2.68 -0.36
N GLU A 34 -13.13 -2.02 0.32
CA GLU A 34 -13.93 -0.92 -0.25
C GLU A 34 -13.10 0.31 -0.68
N TRP A 35 -11.90 0.45 -0.11
CA TRP A 35 -10.93 1.50 -0.43
C TRP A 35 -9.84 1.05 -1.40
N HIS A 36 -9.95 -0.15 -1.99
CA HIS A 36 -9.01 -0.59 -3.01
C HIS A 36 -9.02 0.39 -4.20
N GLY A 37 -7.84 0.81 -4.67
CA GLY A 37 -7.70 1.82 -5.72
C GLY A 37 -7.89 3.28 -5.26
N LYS A 38 -8.45 3.51 -4.06
CA LYS A 38 -8.67 4.85 -3.47
C LYS A 38 -7.47 5.25 -2.58
N CYS A 39 -6.32 5.46 -3.21
CA CYS A 39 -5.04 5.61 -2.51
C CYS A 39 -5.00 6.82 -1.56
N GLN A 40 -5.62 7.95 -1.92
CA GLN A 40 -5.62 9.15 -1.08
C GLN A 40 -6.43 8.92 0.21
N GLU A 41 -7.59 8.30 0.09
CA GLU A 41 -8.48 7.94 1.19
C GLU A 41 -7.82 6.90 2.09
N CYS A 42 -7.18 5.88 1.51
CA CYS A 42 -6.45 4.87 2.26
C CYS A 42 -5.33 5.50 3.10
N VAL A 43 -4.53 6.41 2.51
CA VAL A 43 -3.47 7.13 3.24
C VAL A 43 -4.06 7.99 4.37
N ALA A 44 -5.14 8.72 4.12
CA ALA A 44 -5.79 9.54 5.14
C ALA A 44 -6.27 8.72 6.34
N LEU A 45 -6.91 7.56 6.09
CA LEU A 45 -7.36 6.64 7.15
C LEU A 45 -6.18 6.13 8.00
N HIS A 46 -5.09 5.68 7.37
CA HIS A 46 -3.92 5.18 8.09
C HIS A 46 -3.19 6.28 8.89
N ILE A 47 -3.15 7.51 8.38
CA ILE A 47 -2.60 8.66 9.13
C ILE A 47 -3.46 8.99 10.35
N TYR A 48 -4.78 8.94 10.22
CA TYR A 48 -5.70 9.24 11.32
C TYR A 48 -5.59 8.22 12.44
N TYR A 49 -5.71 6.92 12.12
CA TYR A 49 -5.69 5.86 13.13
C TYR A 49 -4.29 5.55 13.66
N LYS A 50 -3.23 5.80 12.88
CA LYS A 50 -1.82 5.56 13.25
C LYS A 50 -1.49 4.12 13.71
N ASP A 51 -2.35 3.17 13.39
CA ASP A 51 -2.20 1.77 13.80
C ASP A 51 -1.14 1.05 12.97
N HIS A 52 -1.25 1.15 11.63
CA HIS A 52 -0.30 0.55 10.70
C HIS A 52 -0.24 1.31 9.37
N VAL A 53 0.78 1.01 8.57
CA VAL A 53 0.94 1.56 7.21
C VAL A 53 -0.04 0.92 6.20
N PRO A 54 -0.38 1.61 5.10
CA PRO A 54 -1.20 1.05 4.04
C PRO A 54 -0.66 -0.29 3.51
N ASN A 55 -1.57 -1.23 3.21
CA ASN A 55 -1.20 -2.56 2.71
C ASN A 55 -0.33 -2.52 1.44
N CYS A 56 -0.53 -1.54 0.55
CA CYS A 56 0.30 -1.36 -0.65
C CYS A 56 1.76 -1.07 -0.33
N PHE A 57 2.04 -0.42 0.80
CA PHE A 57 3.39 -0.04 1.21
C PHE A 57 4.07 -1.13 2.05
N GLN A 58 3.29 -2.03 2.65
CA GLN A 58 3.84 -3.12 3.46
C GLN A 58 4.78 -4.01 2.65
N GLN A 59 4.51 -4.29 1.38
CA GLN A 59 5.40 -5.12 0.54
C GLN A 59 6.83 -4.54 0.50
N PHE A 60 6.95 -3.27 0.13
CA PHE A 60 8.24 -2.57 0.03
C PHE A 60 8.95 -2.49 1.40
N ILE A 61 8.20 -2.18 2.46
CA ILE A 61 8.76 -2.06 3.82
C ILE A 61 9.21 -3.43 4.34
N ASN A 62 8.41 -4.48 4.12
CA ASN A 62 8.72 -5.84 4.56
C ASN A 62 10.01 -6.34 3.91
N ASP A 63 10.27 -6.02 2.63
CA ASP A 63 11.51 -6.41 1.97
C ASP A 63 12.74 -5.76 2.63
N LYS A 64 12.62 -4.49 3.09
CA LYS A 64 13.67 -3.83 3.86
C LYS A 64 13.83 -4.44 5.26
N ILE A 65 12.73 -4.74 5.94
CA ILE A 65 12.75 -5.38 7.27
C ILE A 65 13.40 -6.77 7.19
N LYS A 66 13.05 -7.58 6.19
CA LYS A 66 13.66 -8.89 5.94
C LYS A 66 15.17 -8.78 5.75
N ALA A 67 15.63 -7.83 4.95
CA ALA A 67 17.06 -7.60 4.74
C ALA A 67 17.79 -7.23 6.04
N ILE A 68 17.17 -6.43 6.91
CA ILE A 68 17.72 -6.08 8.23
C ILE A 68 17.75 -7.31 9.15
N ALA A 69 16.65 -8.07 9.22
CA ALA A 69 16.53 -9.25 10.07
C ALA A 69 17.57 -10.33 9.74
N GLN A 70 17.88 -10.51 8.46
CA GLN A 70 18.89 -11.45 7.98
C GLN A 70 20.29 -11.18 8.55
N ILE A 71 20.64 -9.93 8.86
CA ILE A 71 21.95 -9.57 9.46
C ILE A 71 22.12 -10.23 10.83
N GLY A 72 21.02 -10.42 11.57
CA GLY A 72 21.01 -11.07 12.88
C GLY A 72 20.56 -12.53 12.85
N GLU A 73 20.54 -13.18 11.68
CA GLU A 73 20.05 -14.56 11.51
C GLU A 73 18.59 -14.76 11.98
N LEU A 74 17.77 -13.70 11.90
CA LEU A 74 16.36 -13.74 12.33
C LEU A 74 15.43 -14.08 11.18
N ILE A 75 14.35 -14.79 11.49
CA ILE A 75 13.25 -15.09 10.56
C ILE A 75 12.07 -14.16 10.89
N VAL A 76 11.51 -13.53 9.85
CA VAL A 76 10.34 -12.65 9.95
C VAL A 76 9.16 -13.30 9.24
N HIS A 77 7.99 -13.24 9.88
CA HIS A 77 6.75 -13.77 9.31
C HIS A 77 5.72 -12.64 9.16
N GLU A 78 4.97 -12.69 8.07
CA GLU A 78 3.83 -11.79 7.90
C GLU A 78 2.71 -12.18 8.85
N LYS A 79 2.06 -11.16 9.44
CA LYS A 79 0.84 -11.36 10.22
C LYS A 79 -0.29 -11.86 9.31
N GLU A 80 -1.14 -12.74 9.83
CA GLU A 80 -2.37 -13.13 9.17
C GLU A 80 -3.23 -11.90 8.83
N LYS A 81 -3.73 -11.89 7.60
CA LYS A 81 -4.50 -10.75 7.09
C LYS A 81 -5.98 -10.97 7.38
N THR A 82 -6.75 -9.89 7.53
CA THR A 82 -8.20 -9.94 7.76
C THR A 82 -8.91 -10.84 6.73
N PRO A 83 -9.73 -11.82 7.14
CA PRO A 83 -10.46 -12.70 6.23
C PRO A 83 -11.24 -11.92 5.17
N SER A 84 -11.30 -12.46 3.95
CA SER A 84 -12.07 -11.84 2.86
C SER A 84 -13.56 -11.80 3.13
N GLU A 85 -14.06 -12.78 3.89
CA GLU A 85 -15.48 -12.94 4.22
C GLU A 85 -16.02 -11.75 5.03
N TYR A 86 -15.17 -11.03 5.78
CA TYR A 86 -15.59 -9.84 6.53
C TYR A 86 -15.99 -8.72 5.58
N TRP A 87 -15.25 -8.55 4.48
CA TRP A 87 -15.59 -7.59 3.43
C TRP A 87 -16.80 -8.02 2.61
N ASP A 88 -16.99 -9.33 2.43
CA ASP A 88 -18.20 -9.87 1.82
C ASP A 88 -19.43 -9.55 2.68
N TYR A 89 -19.32 -9.73 4.01
CA TYR A 89 -20.37 -9.40 4.96
C TYR A 89 -20.70 -7.91 5.00
N VAL A 90 -19.71 -7.01 5.02
CA VAL A 90 -19.94 -5.55 4.96
C VAL A 90 -20.79 -5.19 3.75
N ARG A 91 -20.41 -5.70 2.56
CA ARG A 91 -21.19 -5.46 1.33
C ARG A 91 -22.62 -5.96 1.43
N GLU A 92 -22.83 -7.15 2.00
CA GLU A 92 -24.17 -7.70 2.20
C GLU A 92 -25.04 -6.79 3.07
N GLN A 93 -24.48 -6.24 4.16
CA GLN A 93 -25.20 -5.32 5.04
C GLN A 93 -25.50 -3.98 4.35
N ASP A 94 -24.54 -3.45 3.60
CA ASP A 94 -24.72 -2.19 2.86
C ASP A 94 -25.82 -2.29 1.81
N GLU A 95 -25.98 -3.44 1.15
CA GLU A 95 -27.10 -3.66 0.22
C GLU A 95 -28.44 -3.76 0.96
N LYS A 96 -28.52 -4.50 2.08
CA LYS A 96 -29.74 -4.57 2.89
C LYS A 96 -30.17 -3.23 3.46
N ALA A 97 -29.23 -2.34 3.77
CA ALA A 97 -29.53 -1.02 4.29
C ALA A 97 -30.11 -0.04 3.25
N LYS A 98 -30.05 -0.39 1.96
CA LYS A 98 -30.65 0.40 0.86
C LYS A 98 -32.10 0.02 0.58
N GLU A 99 -32.57 -1.11 1.09
CA GLU A 99 -33.95 -1.62 0.99
C GLU A 99 -34.86 -1.00 2.05
#